data_AF-A0A6P0XAD2-F1
#
_entry.id   AF-A0A6P0XAD2-F1
#
_cell.length_a   1.000
_cell.length_b   1.000
_cell.length_c   1.000
_cell.angle_alpha   90.00
_cell.angle_beta   90.00
_cell.angle_gamma   90.00
#
_symmetry.space_group_name_H-M   'P 1'
#
loop_
_entity.id
_entity.type
_entity.pdbx_description
1 polymer ?
#
loop_
_entity_poly.entity_id
_entity_poly.type
_entity_poly.pdbx_seq_one_letter_code
_entity_poly.pdbx_strand_id
1 'polypeptide(L)'
;LAGRQTEGFVESIFDLMELDLPVPDHSTVSRRVRKLNIVIPVMPRTEGMHLVADSTGVKVYGEGEWKTRIHGVGKRRTWRKLHLGVNQATGEIVTAVVTTNDVSDDQVFADLLDGVEGEITQVSGDGAYDKHKCYEKASQLGAKTTIPPRKNAVIWQHGNCQGTPHPRDENLRRIRICGRKKWKRESGYHRRSLSETTMFRLKVIFGGKLRRRKFDNQAVELFIQCAILNRMIQTGKPKSYKIEI
;
A
#
# COMPACT_ATOMS: atom_id res chain seq x y z
N LEU A 1 18.92 -7.70 17.88
CA LEU A 1 18.11 -8.71 17.15
C LEU A 1 16.64 -8.31 17.23
N ALA A 2 15.86 -8.59 16.19
CA ALA A 2 14.44 -8.23 16.18
C ALA A 2 13.68 -8.97 17.30
N GLY A 3 12.90 -8.24 18.11
CA GLY A 3 12.14 -8.79 19.25
C GLY A 3 12.71 -8.48 20.64
N ARG A 4 14.00 -8.11 20.77
CA ARG A 4 14.58 -7.76 22.09
C ARG A 4 13.93 -6.55 22.76
N GLN A 5 13.56 -5.55 21.96
CA GLN A 5 12.82 -4.40 22.47
C GLN A 5 11.43 -4.80 22.97
N THR A 6 10.81 -5.80 22.36
CA THR A 6 9.51 -6.33 22.79
C THR A 6 9.64 -7.15 24.07
N GLU A 7 10.66 -8.01 24.15
CA GLU A 7 11.03 -8.78 25.34
C GLU A 7 11.22 -7.84 26.54
N GLY A 8 12.15 -6.88 26.45
CA GLY A 8 12.40 -5.92 27.54
C GLY A 8 11.22 -5.01 27.88
N PHE A 9 10.38 -4.67 26.90
CA PHE A 9 9.16 -3.90 27.18
C PHE A 9 8.15 -4.70 28.00
N VAL A 10 7.95 -5.98 27.66
CA VAL A 10 7.03 -6.85 28.42
C VAL A 10 7.60 -7.15 29.80
N GLU A 11 8.92 -7.38 29.91
CA GLU A 11 9.61 -7.48 31.21
C GLU A 11 9.33 -6.25 32.08
N SER A 12 9.51 -5.04 31.54
CA SER A 12 9.24 -3.82 32.30
C SER A 12 7.78 -3.66 32.75
N ILE A 13 6.82 -4.20 31.98
CA ILE A 13 5.40 -4.20 32.38
C ILE A 13 5.17 -5.19 33.52
N PHE A 14 5.76 -6.39 33.43
CA PHE A 14 5.61 -7.41 34.48
C PHE A 14 6.22 -6.94 35.79
N ASP A 15 7.39 -6.31 35.73
CA ASP A 15 8.03 -5.69 36.90
C ASP A 15 7.13 -4.61 37.52
N LEU A 16 6.56 -3.72 36.71
CA LEU A 16 5.63 -2.67 37.17
C LEU A 16 4.33 -3.22 37.77
N MET A 17 3.90 -4.41 37.36
CA MET A 17 2.70 -5.08 37.84
C MET A 17 2.99 -6.08 38.97
N GLU A 18 4.25 -6.20 39.41
CA GLU A 18 4.71 -7.18 40.40
C GLU A 18 4.33 -8.63 40.04
N LEU A 19 4.40 -8.97 38.74
CA LEU A 19 4.08 -10.30 38.23
C LEU A 19 5.33 -11.17 38.09
N ASP A 20 5.42 -12.23 38.89
CA ASP A 20 6.46 -13.27 38.74
C ASP A 20 6.08 -14.28 37.64
N LEU A 21 6.08 -13.81 36.39
CA LEU A 21 5.80 -14.62 35.22
C LEU A 21 6.96 -14.54 34.21
N PRO A 22 7.34 -15.66 33.56
CA PRO A 22 8.41 -15.65 32.58
C PRO A 22 7.98 -14.94 31.29
N VAL A 23 8.83 -14.04 30.80
CA VAL A 23 8.64 -13.38 29.50
C VAL A 23 9.24 -14.24 28.37
N PRO A 24 8.53 -14.45 27.25
CA PRO A 24 9.09 -15.17 26.11
C PRO A 24 10.29 -14.43 25.50
N ASP A 25 11.42 -15.14 25.37
CA ASP A 25 12.62 -14.59 24.76
C ASP A 25 12.42 -14.13 23.31
N HIS A 26 13.25 -13.20 22.82
CA HIS A 26 13.17 -12.67 21.45
C HIS A 26 13.22 -13.75 20.34
N SER A 27 13.88 -14.88 20.56
CA SER A 27 13.90 -16.00 19.59
C SER A 27 12.55 -16.70 19.55
N THR A 28 11.91 -16.87 20.70
CA THR A 28 10.54 -17.38 20.82
C THR A 28 9.54 -16.43 20.15
N VAL A 29 9.61 -15.13 20.42
CA VAL A 29 8.81 -14.11 19.73
C VAL A 29 9.04 -14.17 18.21
N SER A 30 10.30 -14.22 17.77
CA SER A 30 10.65 -14.27 16.35
C SER A 30 10.14 -15.54 15.64
N ARG A 31 10.10 -16.68 16.34
CA ARG A 31 9.51 -17.92 15.81
C ARG A 31 7.99 -17.81 15.70
N ARG A 32 7.33 -17.20 16.68
CA ARG A 32 5.86 -17.14 16.75
C ARG A 32 5.26 -16.04 15.88
N VAL A 33 5.99 -14.96 15.59
CA VAL A 33 5.47 -13.80 14.85
C VAL A 33 4.82 -14.17 13.51
N ARG A 34 5.35 -15.16 12.77
CA ARG A 34 4.77 -15.64 11.50
C ARG A 34 3.33 -16.15 11.61
N LYS A 35 2.90 -16.53 12.81
CA LYS A 35 1.57 -17.08 13.08
C LYS A 35 0.57 -15.99 13.49
N LEU A 36 1.00 -14.74 13.63
CA LEU A 36 0.10 -13.66 13.99
C LEU A 36 -0.78 -13.33 12.79
N ASN A 37 -2.09 -13.40 13.01
CA ASN A 37 -3.05 -12.85 12.08
C ASN A 37 -3.24 -11.37 12.43
N ILE A 38 -2.77 -10.48 11.56
CA ILE A 38 -2.86 -9.03 11.78
C ILE A 38 -4.03 -8.49 10.98
N VAL A 39 -5.06 -8.03 11.68
CA VAL A 39 -6.14 -7.26 11.10
C VAL A 39 -5.75 -5.79 11.12
N ILE A 40 -5.74 -5.15 9.96
CA ILE A 40 -5.50 -3.71 9.86
C ILE A 40 -6.78 -3.00 10.32
N PRO A 41 -6.74 -2.19 11.41
CA PRO A 41 -7.93 -1.52 11.89
C PRO A 41 -8.36 -0.45 10.89
N VAL A 42 -9.61 -0.51 10.45
CA VAL A 42 -10.22 0.48 9.55
C VAL A 42 -11.51 0.96 10.21
N MET A 43 -11.78 2.26 10.15
CA MET A 43 -13.04 2.79 10.67
C MET A 43 -14.22 2.29 9.82
N PRO A 44 -15.31 1.79 10.44
CA PRO A 44 -16.51 1.37 9.71
C PRO A 44 -17.07 2.51 8.86
N ARG A 45 -17.61 2.16 7.69
CA ARG A 45 -18.24 3.12 6.78
C ARG A 45 -19.50 2.52 6.17
N THR A 46 -20.45 3.39 5.84
CA THR A 46 -21.68 3.05 5.12
C THR A 46 -21.62 3.41 3.64
N GLU A 47 -20.73 4.32 3.25
CA GLU A 47 -20.57 4.78 1.87
C GLU A 47 -19.44 4.05 1.15
N GLY A 48 -19.64 3.81 -0.14
CA GLY A 48 -18.59 3.27 -1.01
C GLY A 48 -17.35 4.18 -1.08
N MET A 49 -16.19 3.56 -1.24
CA MET A 49 -14.89 4.24 -1.14
C MET A 49 -14.21 4.47 -2.48
N HIS A 50 -13.45 5.57 -2.56
CA HIS A 50 -12.42 5.74 -3.57
C HIS A 50 -11.12 5.13 -3.06
N LEU A 51 -10.75 3.98 -3.61
CA LEU A 51 -9.50 3.28 -3.32
C LEU A 51 -8.36 3.81 -4.21
N VAL A 52 -7.22 4.10 -3.60
CA VAL A 52 -5.99 4.42 -4.30
C VAL A 52 -4.99 3.28 -4.09
N ALA A 53 -4.62 2.61 -5.18
CA ALA A 53 -3.67 1.50 -5.19
C ALA A 53 -2.29 1.98 -5.65
N ASP A 54 -1.26 1.61 -4.89
CA ASP A 54 0.12 1.87 -5.23
C ASP A 54 1.04 0.88 -4.49
N SER A 55 2.29 0.72 -4.96
CA SER A 55 3.28 -0.14 -4.29
C SER A 55 4.55 0.60 -3.90
N THR A 56 5.26 0.08 -2.89
CA THR A 56 6.52 0.66 -2.45
C THR A 56 7.54 -0.39 -2.05
N GLY A 57 8.80 -0.15 -2.40
CA GLY A 57 9.92 -1.00 -1.99
C GLY A 57 10.37 -0.69 -0.55
N VAL A 58 10.49 -1.72 0.28
CA VAL A 58 11.04 -1.67 1.64
C VAL A 58 12.30 -2.52 1.71
N LYS A 59 13.39 -1.97 2.27
CA LYS A 59 14.71 -2.62 2.25
C LYS A 59 14.77 -3.72 3.31
N VAL A 60 15.22 -4.92 2.97
CA VAL A 60 15.41 -6.01 3.96
C VAL A 60 16.82 -5.96 4.54
N TYR A 61 17.81 -6.14 3.68
CA TYR A 61 19.22 -6.10 4.01
C TYR A 61 20.01 -5.65 2.79
N GLY A 62 21.18 -5.09 3.04
CA GLY A 62 22.06 -4.57 2.02
C GLY A 62 22.85 -3.41 2.57
N GLU A 63 24.09 -3.28 2.12
CA GLU A 63 25.01 -2.26 2.61
C GLU A 63 24.43 -0.84 2.46
N GLY A 64 24.82 0.05 3.37
CA GLY A 64 24.45 1.46 3.30
C GLY A 64 24.97 2.08 2.01
N GLU A 65 24.30 3.13 1.53
CA GLU A 65 24.70 3.80 0.29
C GLU A 65 26.15 4.28 0.33
N TRP A 66 26.57 4.78 1.49
CA TRP A 66 27.96 5.16 1.75
C TRP A 66 28.93 3.98 1.62
N LYS A 67 28.67 2.85 2.27
CA LYS A 67 29.56 1.67 2.22
C LYS A 67 29.66 1.11 0.79
N THR A 68 28.54 1.05 0.07
CA THR A 68 28.55 0.62 -1.34
C THR A 68 29.36 1.57 -2.22
N ARG A 69 29.30 2.89 -1.95
CA ARG A 69 30.04 3.90 -2.70
C ARG A 69 31.54 3.85 -2.44
N ILE A 70 31.97 3.55 -1.22
CA ILE A 70 33.39 3.57 -0.82
C ILE A 70 34.06 2.20 -1.02
N HIS A 71 33.37 1.10 -0.72
CA HIS A 71 33.97 -0.24 -0.65
C HIS A 71 33.39 -1.25 -1.65
N GLY A 72 32.54 -0.81 -2.59
CA GLY A 72 31.86 -1.70 -3.53
C GLY A 72 30.74 -2.53 -2.89
N VAL A 73 30.13 -3.42 -3.68
CA VAL A 73 28.98 -4.23 -3.25
C VAL A 73 29.50 -5.55 -2.64
N GLY A 74 29.51 -5.66 -1.32
CA GLY A 74 29.83 -6.92 -0.63
C GLY A 74 28.64 -7.88 -0.51
N LYS A 75 27.41 -7.35 -0.43
CA LYS A 75 26.16 -8.14 -0.36
C LYS A 75 25.08 -7.52 -1.25
N ARG A 76 24.39 -8.36 -2.05
CA ARG A 76 23.27 -7.93 -2.91
C ARG A 76 22.16 -7.31 -2.05
N ARG A 77 21.68 -6.12 -2.47
CA ARG A 77 20.55 -5.44 -1.83
C ARG A 77 19.27 -6.20 -2.13
N THR A 78 18.51 -6.53 -1.09
CA THR A 78 17.22 -7.21 -1.22
C THR A 78 16.11 -6.30 -0.69
N TRP A 79 15.01 -6.23 -1.44
CA TRP A 79 13.82 -5.46 -1.08
C TRP A 79 12.59 -6.38 -1.03
N ARG A 80 11.54 -5.89 -0.38
CA ARG A 80 10.18 -6.39 -0.47
C ARG A 80 9.31 -5.29 -1.05
N LYS A 81 8.29 -5.67 -1.80
CA LYS A 81 7.24 -4.75 -2.21
C LYS A 81 6.08 -4.85 -1.23
N LEU A 82 5.63 -3.70 -0.77
CA LEU A 82 4.39 -3.52 -0.04
C LEU A 82 3.41 -2.81 -0.97
N HIS A 83 2.36 -3.52 -1.37
CA HIS A 83 1.24 -3.00 -2.15
C HIS A 83 0.17 -2.54 -1.18
N LEU A 84 -0.31 -1.31 -1.34
CA LEU A 84 -1.29 -0.70 -0.45
C LEU A 84 -2.51 -0.25 -1.24
N GLY A 85 -3.69 -0.58 -0.71
CA GLY A 85 -4.93 0.10 -1.05
C GLY A 85 -5.27 1.09 0.05
N VAL A 86 -5.33 2.36 -0.30
CA VAL A 86 -5.56 3.47 0.63
C VAL A 86 -6.90 4.10 0.34
N ASN A 87 -7.73 4.30 1.36
CA ASN A 87 -8.95 5.10 1.21
C ASN A 87 -8.56 6.57 0.99
N GLN A 88 -8.98 7.12 -0.15
CA GLN A 88 -8.68 8.48 -0.54
C GLN A 88 -9.12 9.52 0.51
N ALA A 89 -10.31 9.36 1.10
CA ALA A 89 -10.86 10.37 2.01
C ALA A 89 -10.15 10.38 3.36
N THR A 90 -9.88 9.19 3.92
CA THR A 90 -9.34 9.05 5.28
C THR A 90 -7.82 8.93 5.30
N GLY A 91 -7.21 8.45 4.22
CA GLY A 91 -5.79 8.09 4.17
C GLY A 91 -5.47 6.81 4.94
N GLU A 92 -6.48 6.06 5.38
CA GLU A 92 -6.30 4.75 6.01
C GLU A 92 -5.92 3.70 4.97
N ILE A 93 -5.02 2.81 5.37
CA ILE A 93 -4.71 1.60 4.61
C ILE A 93 -5.85 0.62 4.83
N VAL A 94 -6.60 0.29 3.79
CA VAL A 94 -7.75 -0.64 3.90
C VAL A 94 -7.37 -2.07 3.54
N THR A 95 -6.33 -2.23 2.72
CA THR A 95 -5.82 -3.52 2.26
C THR A 95 -4.32 -3.39 2.01
N ALA A 96 -3.58 -4.47 2.24
CA ALA A 96 -2.15 -4.52 2.02
C ALA A 96 -1.71 -5.92 1.60
N VAL A 97 -0.81 -6.00 0.64
CA VAL A 97 -0.20 -7.26 0.19
C VAL A 97 1.32 -7.10 0.14
N VAL A 98 2.05 -8.11 0.60
CA VAL A 98 3.52 -8.10 0.59
C VAL A 98 4.02 -9.14 -0.39
N THR A 99 4.89 -8.74 -1.30
CA THR A 99 5.50 -9.63 -2.30
C THR A 99 7.01 -9.45 -2.37
N THR A 100 7.65 -10.36 -3.09
CA THR A 100 9.02 -10.18 -3.59
C THR A 100 9.03 -9.18 -4.75
N ASN A 101 10.23 -8.79 -5.21
CA ASN A 101 10.41 -7.72 -6.19
C ASN A 101 10.03 -8.11 -7.62
N ASP A 102 10.03 -9.40 -7.93
CA ASP A 102 9.70 -9.99 -9.22
C ASP A 102 8.21 -9.99 -9.54
N VAL A 103 7.36 -9.78 -8.53
CA VAL A 103 5.92 -9.62 -8.72
C VAL A 103 5.62 -8.17 -9.14
N SER A 104 4.87 -8.00 -10.22
CA SER A 104 4.44 -6.71 -10.73
C SER A 104 3.13 -6.25 -10.09
N ASP A 105 2.89 -4.95 -10.07
CA ASP A 105 1.75 -4.37 -9.34
C ASP A 105 0.39 -4.81 -9.94
N ASP A 106 0.35 -4.99 -11.26
CA ASP A 106 -0.83 -5.50 -11.96
C ASP A 106 -1.15 -6.97 -11.65
N GLN A 107 -0.19 -7.75 -11.14
CA GLN A 107 -0.45 -9.13 -10.69
C GLN A 107 -1.15 -9.16 -9.33
N VAL A 108 -0.86 -8.19 -8.46
CA VAL A 108 -1.39 -8.11 -7.09
C VAL A 108 -2.72 -7.35 -7.03
N PHE A 109 -3.07 -6.63 -8.10
CA PHE A 109 -4.23 -5.76 -8.11
C PHE A 109 -5.54 -6.45 -7.73
N ALA A 110 -5.77 -7.68 -8.19
CA ALA A 110 -6.98 -8.43 -7.85
C ALA A 110 -7.05 -8.77 -6.35
N ASP A 111 -5.97 -9.36 -5.82
CA ASP A 111 -5.84 -9.67 -4.38
C ASP A 111 -6.02 -8.41 -3.52
N LEU A 112 -5.52 -7.27 -4.00
CA LEU A 112 -5.67 -6.00 -3.30
C LEU A 112 -7.15 -5.60 -3.20
N LEU A 113 -7.91 -5.67 -4.30
CA LEU A 113 -9.34 -5.33 -4.28
C LEU A 113 -10.17 -6.34 -3.50
N ASP A 114 -9.83 -7.63 -3.58
CA ASP A 114 -10.52 -8.70 -2.83
C ASP A 114 -10.30 -8.59 -1.32
N GLY A 115 -9.18 -8.02 -0.89
CA GLY A 115 -8.90 -7.74 0.52
C GLY A 115 -9.64 -6.53 1.09
N VAL A 116 -10.46 -5.82 0.31
CA VAL A 116 -11.23 -4.67 0.80
C VAL A 116 -12.60 -5.12 1.29
N GLU A 117 -12.88 -4.84 2.56
CA GLU A 117 -14.23 -4.97 3.11
C GLU A 117 -15.07 -3.74 2.75
N GLY A 118 -16.20 -3.97 2.08
CA GLY A 118 -17.16 -2.92 1.68
C GLY A 118 -17.10 -2.54 0.20
N GLU A 119 -17.93 -1.58 -0.18
CA GLU A 119 -18.08 -1.17 -1.58
C GLU A 119 -16.92 -0.27 -2.05
N ILE A 120 -16.38 -0.56 -3.23
CA ILE A 120 -15.40 0.29 -3.93
C ILE A 120 -16.12 0.99 -5.09
N THR A 121 -16.34 2.30 -4.98
CA THR A 121 -17.00 3.08 -6.05
C THR A 121 -16.02 3.56 -7.11
N GLN A 122 -14.76 3.76 -6.73
CA GLN A 122 -13.70 4.18 -7.65
C GLN A 122 -12.37 3.56 -7.24
N VAL A 123 -11.56 3.15 -8.21
CA VAL A 123 -10.18 2.72 -8.00
C VAL A 123 -9.22 3.54 -8.86
N SER A 124 -8.15 4.05 -8.26
CA SER A 124 -7.08 4.79 -8.93
C SER A 124 -5.73 4.08 -8.77
N GLY A 125 -4.97 3.98 -9.85
CA GLY A 125 -3.61 3.42 -9.88
C GLY A 125 -2.76 4.08 -10.98
N ASP A 126 -1.49 3.73 -11.14
CA ASP A 126 -0.61 4.31 -12.19
C ASP A 126 -0.73 3.51 -13.47
N GLY A 127 0.02 3.93 -14.49
CA GLY A 127 0.14 3.20 -15.73
C GLY A 127 0.75 1.79 -15.60
N ALA A 128 1.25 1.36 -14.43
CA ALA A 128 1.61 -0.04 -14.21
C ALA A 128 0.35 -0.92 -14.21
N TYR A 129 -0.75 -0.40 -13.65
CA TYR A 129 -2.07 -1.04 -13.65
C TYR A 129 -2.85 -0.87 -14.98
N ASP A 130 -2.29 -0.22 -16.01
CA ASP A 130 -2.92 -0.07 -17.34
C ASP A 130 -2.90 -1.39 -18.12
N LYS A 131 -3.69 -2.38 -17.65
CA LYS A 131 -3.75 -3.76 -18.14
C LYS A 131 -5.19 -4.27 -18.14
N HIS A 132 -5.57 -5.07 -19.14
CA HIS A 132 -6.95 -5.56 -19.33
C HIS A 132 -7.54 -6.19 -18.06
N LYS A 133 -6.81 -7.13 -17.45
CA LYS A 133 -7.18 -7.80 -16.19
C LYS A 133 -7.49 -6.85 -15.03
N CYS A 134 -6.83 -5.68 -14.95
CA CYS A 134 -7.09 -4.70 -13.90
C CYS A 134 -8.44 -4.01 -14.13
N TYR A 135 -8.75 -3.65 -15.38
CA TYR A 135 -10.04 -3.07 -15.72
C TYR A 135 -11.19 -4.08 -15.59
N GLU A 136 -10.98 -5.33 -16.00
CA GLU A 136 -11.97 -6.41 -15.81
C GLU A 136 -12.30 -6.60 -14.33
N LYS A 137 -11.29 -6.74 -13.47
CA LYS A 137 -11.50 -6.92 -12.03
C LYS A 137 -12.24 -5.73 -11.40
N ALA A 138 -11.85 -4.50 -11.75
CA ALA A 138 -12.53 -3.32 -11.25
C ALA A 138 -13.99 -3.25 -11.76
N SER A 139 -14.24 -3.64 -13.01
CA SER A 139 -15.58 -3.69 -13.59
C SER A 139 -16.47 -4.75 -12.94
N GLN A 140 -15.91 -5.91 -12.55
CA GLN A 140 -16.64 -6.95 -11.80
C GLN A 140 -17.16 -6.42 -10.45
N LEU A 141 -16.42 -5.50 -9.83
CA LEU A 141 -16.81 -4.84 -8.59
C LEU A 141 -17.70 -3.60 -8.80
N GLY A 142 -18.04 -3.26 -10.06
CA GLY A 142 -18.77 -2.04 -10.38
C GLY A 142 -17.97 -0.75 -10.15
N ALA A 143 -16.65 -0.86 -9.90
CA ALA A 143 -15.82 0.27 -9.55
C ALA A 143 -15.37 1.06 -10.77
N LYS A 144 -15.52 2.39 -10.71
CA LYS A 144 -14.97 3.28 -11.74
C LYS A 144 -13.44 3.22 -11.74
N THR A 145 -12.83 2.86 -12.86
CA THR A 145 -11.37 2.77 -12.98
C THR A 145 -10.74 4.08 -13.46
N THR A 146 -9.84 4.64 -12.66
CA THR A 146 -9.12 5.89 -12.95
C THR A 146 -7.62 5.62 -13.02
N ILE A 147 -7.20 5.02 -14.13
CA ILE A 147 -5.80 4.69 -14.42
C ILE A 147 -5.36 5.51 -15.63
N PRO A 148 -4.22 6.21 -15.58
CA PRO A 148 -3.77 7.04 -16.68
C PRO A 148 -3.22 6.14 -17.79
N PRO A 149 -3.79 6.19 -19.02
CA PRO A 149 -3.30 5.39 -20.12
C PRO A 149 -1.83 5.71 -20.44
N ARG A 150 -1.08 4.72 -20.92
CA ARG A 150 0.32 4.92 -21.36
C ARG A 150 0.42 5.96 -22.49
N LYS A 151 1.59 6.60 -22.66
CA LYS A 151 1.77 7.72 -23.62
C LYS A 151 1.34 7.35 -25.05
N ASN A 152 1.66 6.14 -25.49
CA ASN A 152 1.37 5.63 -26.84
C ASN A 152 0.23 4.59 -26.82
N ALA A 153 -0.71 4.74 -25.88
CA ALA A 153 -1.82 3.82 -25.75
C ALA A 153 -2.77 3.92 -26.96
N VAL A 154 -3.06 2.76 -27.55
CA VAL A 154 -4.06 2.58 -28.61
C VAL A 154 -5.36 2.10 -27.98
N ILE A 155 -6.48 2.39 -28.63
CA ILE A 155 -7.82 1.91 -28.28
C ILE A 155 -7.80 0.38 -28.25
N TRP A 156 -8.35 -0.24 -27.21
CA TRP A 156 -8.48 -1.70 -27.13
C TRP A 156 -9.74 -2.19 -27.83
N GLN A 157 -10.85 -1.48 -27.67
CA GLN A 157 -12.14 -1.80 -28.26
C GLN A 157 -12.60 -0.67 -29.16
N HIS A 158 -12.54 -0.92 -30.47
CA HIS A 158 -13.00 0.02 -31.47
C HIS A 158 -14.52 0.24 -31.39
N GLY A 159 -14.98 1.44 -31.72
CA GLY A 159 -16.41 1.82 -31.61
C GLY A 159 -17.35 1.04 -32.54
N ASN A 160 -16.81 0.30 -33.51
CA ASN A 160 -17.59 -0.57 -34.39
C ASN A 160 -17.83 -1.96 -33.78
N CYS A 161 -17.31 -2.25 -32.60
CA CYS A 161 -17.63 -3.48 -31.87
C CYS A 161 -19.00 -3.30 -31.18
N GLN A 162 -19.89 -4.28 -31.33
CA GLN A 162 -21.16 -4.37 -30.60
C GLN A 162 -20.85 -4.61 -29.11
N GLY A 163 -20.69 -3.54 -28.32
CA GLY A 163 -20.41 -3.64 -26.88
C GLY A 163 -20.20 -2.28 -26.21
N THR A 164 -20.32 -2.27 -24.88
CA THR A 164 -20.06 -1.07 -24.07
C THR A 164 -18.61 -0.62 -24.26
N PRO A 165 -18.36 0.69 -24.48
CA PRO A 165 -17.00 1.20 -24.60
C PRO A 165 -16.13 0.85 -23.39
N HIS A 166 -14.91 0.37 -23.65
CA HIS A 166 -13.99 0.03 -22.58
C HIS A 166 -13.58 1.30 -21.79
N PRO A 167 -13.60 1.31 -20.43
CA PRO A 167 -13.33 2.51 -19.62
C PRO A 167 -11.99 3.19 -19.92
N ARG A 168 -10.97 2.39 -20.25
CA ARG A 168 -9.67 2.89 -20.71
C ARG A 168 -9.76 3.73 -21.99
N ASP A 169 -10.58 3.30 -22.94
CA ASP A 169 -10.70 3.95 -24.25
C ASP A 169 -11.50 5.25 -24.14
N GLU A 170 -12.47 5.30 -23.21
CA GLU A 170 -13.11 6.54 -22.81
C GLU A 170 -12.10 7.54 -22.24
N ASN A 171 -11.20 7.09 -21.35
CA ASN A 171 -10.11 7.92 -20.85
C ASN A 171 -9.22 8.42 -22.00
N LEU A 172 -8.87 7.58 -22.98
CA LEU A 172 -8.11 7.99 -24.16
C LEU A 172 -8.83 9.05 -25.00
N ARG A 173 -10.12 8.85 -25.29
CA ARG A 173 -10.94 9.81 -26.04
C ARG A 173 -11.03 11.14 -25.29
N ARG A 174 -11.29 11.10 -23.98
CA ARG A 174 -11.36 12.31 -23.15
C ARG A 174 -10.03 13.06 -23.13
N ILE A 175 -8.91 12.34 -22.98
CA ILE A 175 -7.56 12.92 -23.03
C ILE A 175 -7.25 13.58 -24.37
N ARG A 176 -7.71 13.01 -25.50
CA ARG A 176 -7.56 13.63 -26.83
C ARG A 176 -8.33 14.95 -26.96
N ILE A 177 -9.50 15.05 -26.33
CA ILE A 177 -10.35 16.25 -26.38
C ILE A 177 -9.82 17.36 -25.45
N CYS A 178 -9.55 17.04 -24.19
CA CYS A 178 -9.28 18.06 -23.16
C CYS A 178 -7.82 18.15 -22.73
N GLY A 179 -6.98 17.22 -23.19
CA GLY A 179 -5.59 17.09 -22.78
C GLY A 179 -5.42 16.35 -21.43
N ARG A 180 -4.26 15.73 -21.24
CA ARG A 180 -3.96 14.88 -20.06
C ARG A 180 -4.05 15.63 -18.74
N LYS A 181 -3.66 16.91 -18.71
CA LYS A 181 -3.70 17.75 -17.49
C LYS A 181 -5.14 17.99 -17.03
N LYS A 182 -6.04 18.34 -17.95
CA LYS A 182 -7.46 18.59 -17.64
C LYS A 182 -8.17 17.29 -17.28
N TRP A 183 -7.91 16.20 -18.00
CA TRP A 183 -8.44 14.87 -17.65
C TRP A 183 -8.07 14.46 -16.22
N LYS A 184 -6.80 14.63 -15.79
CA LYS A 184 -6.39 14.29 -14.42
C LYS A 184 -7.16 15.04 -13.33
N ARG A 185 -7.59 16.27 -13.63
CA ARG A 185 -8.41 17.09 -12.74
C ARG A 185 -9.87 16.63 -12.73
N GLU A 186 -10.45 16.40 -13.91
CA GLU A 186 -11.83 15.95 -14.07
C GLU A 186 -12.08 14.54 -13.50
N SER A 187 -11.11 13.63 -13.65
CA SER A 187 -11.22 12.24 -13.18
C SER A 187 -10.92 12.07 -11.68
N GLY A 188 -10.47 13.13 -11.01
CA GLY A 188 -9.99 13.03 -9.62
C GLY A 188 -8.66 12.28 -9.48
N TYR A 189 -7.94 12.01 -10.59
CA TYR A 189 -6.67 11.27 -10.55
C TYR A 189 -5.62 11.88 -9.62
N HIS A 190 -5.63 13.21 -9.43
CA HIS A 190 -4.71 13.88 -8.50
C HIS A 190 -4.79 13.36 -7.07
N ARG A 191 -5.93 12.78 -6.66
CA ARG A 191 -6.08 12.15 -5.35
C ARG A 191 -5.17 10.94 -5.14
N ARG A 192 -4.61 10.39 -6.22
CA ARG A 192 -3.66 9.28 -6.16
C ARG A 192 -2.39 9.61 -5.36
N SER A 193 -1.97 10.87 -5.24
CA SER A 193 -0.80 11.23 -4.42
C SER A 193 -0.98 10.93 -2.92
N LEU A 194 -2.19 10.60 -2.47
CA LEU A 194 -2.45 10.20 -1.09
C LEU A 194 -1.89 8.82 -0.75
N SER A 195 -1.82 7.89 -1.71
CA SER A 195 -1.12 6.61 -1.48
C SER A 195 0.39 6.86 -1.30
N GLU A 196 0.98 7.71 -2.14
CA GLU A 196 2.38 8.14 -2.01
C GLU A 196 2.66 8.80 -0.64
N THR A 197 1.75 9.67 -0.19
CA THR A 197 1.84 10.30 1.13
C THR A 197 1.78 9.27 2.26
N THR A 198 0.92 8.26 2.12
CA THR A 198 0.78 7.17 3.11
C THR A 198 2.05 6.33 3.18
N MET A 199 2.62 5.98 2.03
CA MET A 199 3.90 5.28 1.95
C MET A 199 5.06 6.09 2.52
N PHE A 200 5.07 7.40 2.26
CA PHE A 200 6.07 8.31 2.82
C PHE A 200 5.98 8.29 4.36
N ARG A 201 4.78 8.44 4.93
CA ARG A 201 4.56 8.35 6.38
C ARG A 201 5.04 7.02 6.95
N LEU A 202 4.69 5.90 6.31
CA LEU A 202 5.14 4.57 6.72
C LEU A 202 6.67 4.48 6.74
N LYS A 203 7.34 4.93 5.68
CA LYS A 203 8.81 4.89 5.58
C LYS A 203 9.50 5.82 6.56
N VAL A 204 8.97 7.00 6.81
CA VAL A 204 9.52 7.97 7.76
C VAL A 204 9.38 7.47 9.19
N ILE A 205 8.20 6.98 9.58
CA ILE A 205 7.92 6.53 10.95
C ILE A 205 8.69 5.24 11.27
N PHE A 206 8.74 4.28 10.33
CA PHE A 206 9.34 2.95 10.58
C PHE A 206 10.74 2.76 9.97
N GLY A 207 11.30 3.80 9.34
CA GLY A 207 12.68 3.81 8.83
C GLY A 207 12.90 3.09 7.49
N GLY A 208 11.84 2.65 6.80
CA GLY A 208 11.89 2.08 5.45
C GLY A 208 12.75 0.80 5.31
N LYS A 209 13.06 0.15 6.44
CA LYS A 209 13.89 -1.05 6.52
C LYS A 209 13.21 -2.11 7.38
N LEU A 210 13.33 -3.36 6.98
CA LEU A 210 12.81 -4.51 7.72
C LEU A 210 13.88 -5.07 8.63
N ARG A 211 13.47 -5.45 9.84
CA ARG A 211 14.38 -6.01 10.86
C ARG A 211 14.39 -7.54 10.80
N ARG A 212 13.32 -8.15 10.28
CA ARG A 212 13.16 -9.62 10.21
C ARG A 212 13.86 -10.22 8.98
N ARG A 213 14.34 -11.47 9.10
CA ARG A 213 15.10 -12.16 8.04
C ARG A 213 14.27 -13.06 7.12
N LYS A 214 13.25 -13.72 7.67
CA LYS A 214 12.35 -14.62 6.91
C LYS A 214 11.22 -13.81 6.28
N PHE A 215 10.77 -14.22 5.10
CA PHE A 215 9.71 -13.53 4.35
C PHE A 215 8.41 -13.40 5.16
N ASP A 216 7.90 -14.49 5.72
CA ASP A 216 6.64 -14.45 6.49
C ASP A 216 6.73 -13.47 7.68
N ASN A 217 7.87 -13.47 8.36
CA ASN A 217 8.11 -12.52 9.46
C ASN A 217 8.20 -11.07 8.97
N GLN A 218 8.74 -10.83 7.77
CA GLN A 218 8.80 -9.50 7.15
C GLN A 218 7.41 -9.02 6.74
N ALA A 219 6.56 -9.92 6.21
CA ALA A 219 5.19 -9.60 5.87
C ALA A 219 4.40 -9.19 7.12
N VAL A 220 4.48 -9.98 8.19
CA VAL A 220 3.85 -9.63 9.47
C VAL A 220 4.39 -8.32 10.05
N GLU A 221 5.70 -8.07 9.96
CA GLU A 221 6.29 -6.78 10.36
C GLU A 221 5.67 -5.60 9.60
N LEU A 222 5.47 -5.73 8.28
CA LEU A 222 4.82 -4.69 7.47
C LEU A 222 3.33 -4.53 7.80
N PHE A 223 2.60 -5.61 8.04
CA PHE A 223 1.19 -5.53 8.43
C PHE A 223 1.02 -4.86 9.79
N ILE A 224 1.89 -5.14 10.76
CA ILE A 224 1.92 -4.44 12.04
C ILE A 224 2.17 -2.93 11.83
N GLN A 225 3.12 -2.57 10.96
CA GLN A 225 3.39 -1.16 10.63
C GLN A 225 2.17 -0.47 10.00
N CYS A 226 1.45 -1.14 9.09
CA CYS A 226 0.21 -0.63 8.52
C CYS A 226 -0.86 -0.43 9.59
N ALA A 227 -1.02 -1.40 10.50
CA ALA A 227 -2.01 -1.33 11.56
C ALA A 227 -1.72 -0.19 12.56
N ILE A 228 -0.45 -0.01 12.95
CA ILE A 228 -0.03 1.11 13.79
C ILE A 228 -0.30 2.44 13.08
N LEU A 229 -0.01 2.55 11.78
CA LEU A 229 -0.23 3.79 11.03
C LEU A 229 -1.72 4.17 10.98
N ASN A 230 -2.61 3.20 10.79
CA ASN A 230 -4.05 3.44 10.85
C ASN A 230 -4.51 3.87 12.24
N ARG A 231 -4.01 3.20 13.30
CA ARG A 231 -4.33 3.62 14.67
C ARG A 231 -3.88 5.06 14.95
N MET A 232 -2.70 5.47 14.46
CA MET A 232 -2.25 6.87 14.55
C MET A 232 -3.17 7.84 13.80
N ILE A 233 -3.69 7.44 12.64
CA ILE A 233 -4.69 8.24 11.89
C ILE A 233 -5.96 8.41 12.72
N GLN A 234 -6.44 7.32 13.32
CA GLN A 234 -7.69 7.30 14.09
C GLN A 234 -7.60 8.11 15.39
N THR A 235 -6.45 8.13 16.05
CA THR A 235 -6.29 8.81 17.35
C THR A 235 -5.89 10.27 17.23
N GLY A 236 -5.18 10.67 16.18
CA GLY A 236 -4.49 11.96 16.17
C GLY A 236 -4.28 12.61 14.80
N LYS A 237 -5.09 12.29 13.78
CA LYS A 237 -4.95 12.94 12.47
C LYS A 237 -5.20 14.45 12.59
N PRO A 238 -4.22 15.32 12.25
CA PRO A 238 -4.42 16.75 12.27
C PRO A 238 -5.40 17.18 11.17
N LYS A 239 -6.28 18.14 11.48
CA LYS A 239 -7.16 18.79 10.50
C LYS A 239 -6.42 19.96 9.86
N SER A 240 -5.99 19.78 8.61
CA SER A 240 -5.39 20.85 7.82
C SER A 240 -6.44 21.49 6.92
N TYR A 241 -6.50 22.83 6.91
CA TYR A 241 -7.32 23.62 6.01
C TYR A 241 -6.45 24.65 5.30
N LYS A 242 -6.82 24.99 4.07
CA LYS A 242 -6.15 26.05 3.32
C LYS A 242 -6.59 27.39 3.92
N ILE A 243 -5.63 28.22 4.29
CA ILE A 243 -5.90 29.61 4.65
C ILE A 243 -5.87 30.41 3.34
N GLU A 244 -6.96 31.11 3.04
CA GLU A 244 -6.94 32.13 2.00
C GLU A 244 -6.28 33.38 2.61
N ILE A 245 -5.13 33.74 2.05
CA ILE A 245 -4.39 34.98 2.36
C ILE A 245 -4.65 35.93 1.20
#